data_AF-A0A0C1IW62-F1
#
_entry.id   AF-A0A0C1IW62-F1
#
_cell.length_a   1.000
_cell.length_b   1.000
_cell.length_c   1.000
_cell.angle_alpha   90.00
_cell.angle_beta   90.00
_cell.angle_gamma   90.00
#
_symmetry.space_group_name_H-M   'P 1'
#
loop_
_entity.id
_entity.type
_entity.pdbx_description
1 polymer ?
#
loop_
_entity_poly.entity_id
_entity_poly.type
_entity_poly.pdbx_seq_one_letter_code
_entity_poly.pdbx_strand_id
1 'polypeptide(L)'
;MTSVKQHLLAAVAALALAAVPGGGALAGAKPKGAKATPPEAIMQLYAGKTSNWSRGGHAYWAPDGSFQGVNKTGDAVGIGKWYVTRKGKLCSEADWHKAVDGVLQVVSSQNCWQFVTAPDGTVWERYLGEDSNWYRHKAEKQVNGNSGKRQFRKVSKRLGL
;
A
#
# COMPACT_ATOMS: atom_id res chain seq x y z
N MET A 1 -38.27 50.47 37.38
CA MET A 1 -36.83 50.43 36.99
C MET A 1 -36.44 48.97 36.84
N THR A 2 -36.16 48.56 35.60
CA THR A 2 -35.28 47.45 35.13
C THR A 2 -35.12 46.16 35.94
N SER A 3 -35.56 45.02 35.36
CA SER A 3 -34.73 43.85 34.95
C SER A 3 -35.58 42.55 34.91
N VAL A 4 -35.83 41.89 33.76
CA VAL A 4 -34.95 40.95 33.01
C VAL A 4 -34.84 39.61 33.77
N LYS A 5 -35.06 38.40 33.24
CA LYS A 5 -35.36 37.82 31.91
C LYS A 5 -35.86 36.37 32.17
N GLN A 6 -36.97 35.97 31.59
CA GLN A 6 -37.10 35.08 30.41
C GLN A 6 -36.56 33.64 30.54
N HIS A 7 -37.50 32.74 30.30
CA HIS A 7 -37.47 31.28 30.35
C HIS A 7 -36.45 30.65 29.39
N LEU A 8 -35.71 29.65 29.88
CA LEU A 8 -34.95 28.71 29.05
C LEU A 8 -35.87 27.56 28.65
N LEU A 9 -36.42 27.63 27.43
CA LEU A 9 -36.97 26.48 26.72
C LEU A 9 -35.81 25.76 26.02
N ALA A 10 -35.57 24.50 26.40
CA ALA A 10 -34.59 23.63 25.78
C ALA A 10 -35.09 23.17 24.39
N ALA A 11 -34.44 23.65 23.33
CA ALA A 11 -34.61 23.12 21.99
C ALA A 11 -33.65 21.94 21.80
N VAL A 12 -34.20 20.72 21.70
CA VAL A 12 -33.47 19.52 21.31
C VAL A 12 -33.27 19.55 19.80
N ALA A 13 -32.07 19.90 19.34
CA ALA A 13 -31.68 19.76 17.94
C ALA A 13 -31.23 18.32 17.70
N ALA A 14 -32.03 17.56 16.95
CA ALA A 14 -31.66 16.22 16.49
C ALA A 14 -30.59 16.34 15.39
N LEU A 15 -29.35 15.94 15.69
CA LEU A 15 -28.33 15.72 14.67
C LEU A 15 -28.65 14.43 13.91
N ALA A 16 -29.04 14.57 12.64
CA ALA A 16 -29.06 13.47 11.70
C ALA A 16 -27.61 13.04 11.39
N LEU A 17 -27.18 11.89 11.92
CA LEU A 17 -25.96 11.23 11.47
C LEU A 17 -26.18 10.74 10.04
N ALA A 18 -25.59 11.44 9.07
CA ALA A 18 -25.39 10.91 7.73
C ALA A 18 -24.39 9.74 7.82
N ALA A 19 -24.92 8.52 7.79
CA ALA A 19 -24.12 7.32 7.62
C ALA A 19 -23.51 7.33 6.21
N VAL A 20 -22.24 7.72 6.09
CA VAL A 20 -21.45 7.50 4.88
C VAL A 20 -21.19 5.99 4.77
N PRO A 21 -21.67 5.29 3.74
CA PRO A 21 -21.31 3.89 3.55
C PRO A 21 -19.81 3.83 3.26
N GLY A 22 -19.05 3.21 4.15
CA GLY A 22 -17.65 2.90 3.92
C GLY A 22 -17.55 2.02 2.67
N GLY A 23 -16.99 2.58 1.60
CA GLY A 23 -16.76 1.89 0.33
C GLY A 23 -15.78 0.74 0.52
N GLY A 24 -16.31 -0.44 0.83
CA GLY A 24 -15.57 -1.69 0.71
C GLY A 24 -15.13 -1.85 -0.74
N ALA A 25 -13.82 -1.99 -0.96
CA ALA A 25 -13.27 -2.27 -2.27
C ALA A 25 -13.86 -3.62 -2.75
N LEU A 26 -14.82 -3.57 -3.68
CA LEU A 26 -15.34 -4.77 -4.33
C LEU A 26 -14.21 -5.40 -5.12
N ALA A 27 -13.75 -6.56 -4.67
CA ALA A 27 -12.90 -7.44 -5.47
C ALA A 27 -13.72 -7.85 -6.71
N GLY A 28 -13.20 -7.62 -7.91
CA GLY A 28 -14.00 -7.84 -9.12
C GLY A 28 -13.18 -8.12 -10.38
N ALA A 29 -13.89 -8.29 -11.49
CA ALA A 29 -13.30 -8.39 -12.81
C ALA A 29 -12.58 -7.10 -13.21
N LYS A 30 -11.76 -7.18 -14.27
CA LYS A 30 -11.11 -5.99 -14.83
C LYS A 30 -12.18 -4.95 -15.19
N PRO A 31 -12.05 -3.69 -14.78
CA PRO A 31 -13.03 -2.67 -15.14
C PRO A 31 -13.16 -2.51 -16.66
N LYS A 32 -14.41 -2.38 -17.14
CA LYS A 32 -14.71 -2.25 -18.57
C LYS A 32 -14.05 -0.99 -19.14
N GLY A 33 -13.41 -1.11 -20.30
CA GLY A 33 -12.74 0.00 -20.97
C GLY A 33 -11.43 0.45 -20.31
N ALA A 34 -10.98 -0.20 -19.23
CA ALA A 34 -9.74 0.18 -18.56
C ALA A 34 -8.49 -0.12 -19.42
N LYS A 35 -7.62 0.88 -19.50
CA LYS A 35 -6.35 0.85 -20.23
C LYS A 35 -5.19 0.70 -19.25
N ALA A 36 -4.03 0.26 -19.73
CA ALA A 36 -2.84 0.20 -18.88
C ALA A 36 -2.55 1.59 -18.27
N THR A 37 -2.28 1.64 -16.97
CA THR A 37 -1.90 2.90 -16.30
C THR A 37 -0.54 3.35 -16.83
N PRO A 38 -0.36 4.64 -17.18
CA PRO A 38 0.93 5.16 -17.63
C PRO A 38 2.03 4.92 -16.59
N PRO A 39 3.27 4.55 -17.00
CA PRO A 39 4.37 4.30 -16.08
C PRO A 39 4.62 5.44 -15.09
N GLU A 40 4.52 6.69 -15.56
CA GLU A 40 4.79 7.90 -14.78
C GLU A 40 3.77 8.04 -13.63
N ALA A 41 2.51 7.68 -13.87
CA ALA A 41 1.47 7.69 -12.84
C ALA A 41 1.76 6.63 -11.76
N ILE A 42 2.24 5.44 -12.15
CA ILE A 42 2.65 4.41 -11.18
C ILE A 42 3.88 4.87 -10.39
N MET A 43 4.86 5.52 -11.05
CA MET A 43 6.02 6.09 -10.35
C MET A 43 5.59 7.13 -9.31
N GLN A 44 4.62 8.00 -9.61
CA GLN A 44 4.09 8.98 -8.65
C GLN A 44 3.42 8.32 -7.44
N LEU A 45 2.76 7.18 -7.65
CA LEU A 45 2.09 6.43 -6.58
C LEU A 45 3.08 5.74 -5.63
N TYR A 46 4.25 5.31 -6.11
CA TYR A 46 5.15 4.42 -5.34
C TYR A 46 6.52 5.01 -5.03
N ALA A 47 7.12 5.79 -5.92
CA ALA A 47 8.51 6.24 -5.76
C ALA A 47 8.68 7.08 -4.49
N GLY A 48 9.67 6.71 -3.68
CA GLY A 48 9.95 7.34 -2.40
C GLY A 48 8.92 7.04 -1.32
N LYS A 49 8.08 6.00 -1.48
CA LYS A 49 7.05 5.62 -0.52
C LYS A 49 7.22 4.20 0.00
N THR A 50 6.64 3.94 1.16
CA THR A 50 6.48 2.61 1.73
C THR A 50 5.03 2.14 1.52
N SER A 51 4.85 1.00 0.84
CA SER A 51 3.59 0.27 0.83
C SER A 51 3.44 -0.55 2.10
N ASN A 52 2.36 -0.31 2.85
CA ASN A 52 1.97 -1.16 3.98
C ASN A 52 1.00 -2.24 3.50
N TRP A 53 1.40 -3.50 3.64
CA TRP A 53 0.57 -4.64 3.25
C TRP A 53 -0.39 -5.01 4.37
N SER A 54 -1.61 -5.45 4.02
CA SER A 54 -2.72 -5.63 4.96
C SER A 54 -2.44 -6.59 6.14
N ARG A 55 -1.37 -7.38 6.07
CA ARG A 55 -0.98 -8.37 7.11
C ARG A 55 0.25 -7.95 7.92
N GLY A 56 0.69 -6.70 7.82
CA GLY A 56 1.77 -6.14 8.65
C GLY A 56 3.18 -6.18 8.07
N GLY A 57 3.35 -6.66 6.84
CA GLY A 57 4.59 -6.49 6.09
C GLY A 57 4.62 -5.14 5.36
N HIS A 58 5.80 -4.71 4.92
CA HIS A 58 5.94 -3.48 4.16
C HIS A 58 7.05 -3.58 3.11
N ALA A 59 6.94 -2.74 2.08
CA ALA A 59 7.96 -2.55 1.08
C ALA A 59 8.21 -1.07 0.86
N TYR A 60 9.47 -0.65 0.92
CA TYR A 60 9.92 0.67 0.51
C TYR A 60 10.44 0.63 -0.92
N TRP A 61 9.91 1.55 -1.73
CA TRP A 61 10.21 1.71 -3.15
C TRP A 61 11.06 2.97 -3.32
N ALA A 62 12.37 2.83 -3.20
CA ALA A 62 13.28 3.97 -3.24
C ALA A 62 13.27 4.64 -4.63
N PRO A 63 13.42 5.98 -4.74
CA PRO A 63 13.39 6.67 -6.03
C PRO A 63 14.51 6.25 -7.00
N ASP A 64 15.59 5.68 -6.49
CA ASP A 64 16.72 5.16 -7.28
C ASP A 64 16.48 3.75 -7.84
N GLY A 65 15.29 3.17 -7.61
CA GLY A 65 14.95 1.81 -8.03
C GLY A 65 15.30 0.74 -6.99
N SER A 66 15.83 1.09 -5.82
CA SER A 66 16.10 0.11 -4.75
C SER A 66 14.83 -0.34 -4.03
N PHE A 67 14.75 -1.62 -3.70
CA PHE A 67 13.67 -2.24 -2.94
C PHE A 67 14.15 -2.67 -1.55
N GLN A 68 13.37 -2.34 -0.52
CA GLN A 68 13.57 -2.84 0.85
C GLN A 68 12.25 -3.33 1.43
N GLY A 69 12.18 -4.62 1.76
CA GLY A 69 10.99 -5.25 2.33
C GLY A 69 11.22 -5.76 3.74
N VAL A 70 10.15 -5.79 4.54
CA VAL A 70 10.06 -6.64 5.74
C VAL A 70 8.79 -7.46 5.62
N ASN A 71 8.90 -8.76 5.88
CA ASN A 71 7.75 -9.65 5.77
C ASN A 71 6.75 -9.43 6.92
N LYS A 72 5.57 -10.06 6.81
CA LYS A 72 4.46 -9.92 7.78
C LYS A 72 4.83 -10.28 9.23
N THR A 73 5.78 -11.20 9.42
CA THR A 73 6.22 -11.70 10.73
C THR A 73 7.38 -10.88 11.31
N GLY A 74 7.96 -9.96 10.54
CA GLY A 74 9.10 -9.15 11.00
C GLY A 74 10.38 -9.97 11.25
N ASP A 75 10.50 -11.13 10.62
CA ASP A 75 11.62 -12.07 10.76
C ASP A 75 12.45 -12.22 9.48
N ALA A 76 11.98 -11.68 8.36
CA ALA A 76 12.72 -11.63 7.10
C ALA A 76 12.80 -10.22 6.52
N VAL A 77 13.90 -9.93 5.83
CA VAL A 77 14.09 -8.71 5.04
C VAL A 77 14.27 -9.06 3.58
N GLY A 78 13.64 -8.27 2.69
CA GLY A 78 13.83 -8.35 1.25
C GLY A 78 14.74 -7.23 0.79
N ILE A 79 15.77 -7.54 0.00
CA ILE A 79 16.71 -6.55 -0.57
C ILE A 79 16.75 -6.76 -2.07
N GLY A 80 16.63 -5.69 -2.84
CA GLY A 80 16.74 -5.80 -4.29
C GLY A 80 16.38 -4.53 -5.03
N LYS A 81 15.67 -4.68 -6.14
CA LYS A 81 15.26 -3.57 -7.01
C LYS A 81 13.79 -3.64 -7.37
N TRP A 82 13.25 -2.51 -7.80
CA TRP A 82 11.92 -2.40 -8.37
C TRP A 82 11.93 -1.52 -9.61
N TYR A 83 10.93 -1.71 -10.46
CA TYR A 83 10.79 -0.96 -11.70
C TYR A 83 9.34 -0.94 -12.17
N VAL A 84 9.03 0.03 -13.04
CA VAL A 84 7.75 0.12 -13.72
C VAL A 84 7.93 -0.14 -15.21
N THR A 85 7.10 -1.03 -15.77
CA THR A 85 7.13 -1.38 -17.19
C THR A 85 6.19 -0.48 -17.99
N ARG A 86 6.47 -0.33 -19.30
CA ARG A 86 5.61 0.38 -20.27
C ARG A 86 4.19 -0.19 -20.37
N LYS A 87 3.96 -1.42 -19.91
CA LYS A 87 2.64 -2.09 -19.92
C LYS A 87 1.84 -1.88 -18.62
N GLY A 88 2.20 -0.87 -17.81
CA GLY A 88 1.51 -0.54 -16.57
C GLY A 88 1.70 -1.61 -15.51
N LYS A 89 2.93 -2.08 -15.29
CA LYS A 89 3.25 -3.03 -14.22
C LYS A 89 4.31 -2.47 -13.30
N LEU A 90 4.13 -2.61 -11.99
CA LEU A 90 5.17 -2.43 -10.99
C LEU A 90 5.73 -3.81 -10.63
N CYS A 91 7.03 -3.99 -10.76
CA CYS A 91 7.70 -5.25 -10.44
C CYS A 91 8.80 -5.03 -9.41
N SER A 92 9.05 -6.05 -8.60
CA SER A 92 10.19 -6.16 -7.69
C SER A 92 10.92 -7.46 -7.92
N GLU A 93 12.24 -7.40 -7.87
CA GLU A 93 13.15 -8.53 -7.83
C GLU A 93 13.95 -8.38 -6.54
N ALA A 94 13.80 -9.33 -5.61
CA ALA A 94 14.39 -9.21 -4.28
C ALA A 94 14.78 -10.57 -3.70
N ASP A 95 15.91 -10.56 -3.00
CA ASP A 95 16.38 -11.65 -2.17
C ASP A 95 15.83 -11.48 -0.75
N TRP A 96 15.05 -12.46 -0.32
CA TRP A 96 14.48 -12.49 1.02
C TRP A 96 15.38 -13.31 1.95
N HIS A 97 15.95 -12.61 2.92
CA HIS A 97 16.83 -13.16 3.93
C HIS A 97 16.04 -13.47 5.20
N LYS A 98 16.16 -14.68 5.71
CA LYS A 98 15.54 -15.14 6.96
C LYS A 98 16.44 -16.15 7.66
N ALA A 99 16.48 -16.12 9.00
CA ALA A 99 17.11 -17.20 9.76
C ALA A 99 16.12 -18.34 10.00
N VAL A 100 16.53 -19.57 9.70
CA VAL A 100 15.82 -20.81 10.03
C VAL A 100 16.80 -21.69 10.79
N ASP A 101 16.46 -22.02 12.04
CA ASP A 101 17.32 -22.78 12.96
C ASP A 101 18.74 -22.22 13.09
N GLY A 102 18.84 -20.88 13.12
CA GLY A 102 20.11 -20.16 13.23
C GLY A 102 20.89 -20.01 11.92
N VAL A 103 20.44 -20.65 10.84
CA VAL A 103 21.08 -20.57 9.52
C VAL A 103 20.40 -19.53 8.66
N LEU A 104 21.18 -18.63 8.05
CA LEU A 104 20.67 -17.66 7.10
C LEU A 104 20.24 -18.37 5.81
N GLN A 105 18.96 -18.27 5.49
CA GLN A 105 18.38 -18.69 4.23
C GLN A 105 18.07 -17.48 3.36
N VAL A 106 18.27 -17.64 2.06
CA VAL A 106 18.00 -16.60 1.05
C VAL A 106 17.09 -17.19 -0.01
N VAL A 107 15.97 -16.50 -0.27
CA VAL A 107 15.00 -16.89 -1.31
C VAL A 107 14.80 -15.72 -2.25
N SER A 108 15.26 -15.87 -3.49
CA SER A 108 15.00 -14.89 -4.54
C SER A 108 13.53 -14.94 -4.96
N SER A 109 12.94 -13.77 -5.16
CA SER A 109 11.55 -13.63 -5.59
C SER A 109 11.40 -12.55 -6.63
N GLN A 110 10.47 -12.75 -7.56
CA GLN A 110 10.01 -11.73 -8.48
C GLN A 110 8.51 -11.57 -8.35
N ASN A 111 8.06 -10.38 -7.96
CA ASN A 111 6.65 -10.07 -7.75
C ASN A 111 6.24 -8.89 -8.62
N CYS A 112 5.12 -9.01 -9.33
CA CYS A 112 4.59 -7.94 -10.15
C CYS A 112 3.11 -7.65 -9.84
N TRP A 113 2.76 -6.37 -9.88
CA TRP A 113 1.39 -5.86 -9.83
C TRP A 113 1.08 -5.19 -11.17
N GLN A 114 -0.09 -5.47 -11.72
CA GLN A 114 -0.58 -4.81 -12.93
C GLN A 114 -1.56 -3.70 -12.56
N PHE A 115 -1.42 -2.56 -13.21
CA PHE A 115 -2.25 -1.37 -13.02
C PHE A 115 -3.00 -1.04 -14.30
N VAL A 116 -4.28 -0.73 -14.13
CA VAL A 116 -5.12 -0.20 -15.20
C VAL A 116 -5.90 1.00 -14.70
N THR A 117 -6.11 1.98 -15.58
CA THR A 117 -6.91 3.17 -15.30
C THR A 117 -8.23 3.03 -16.05
N ALA A 118 -9.33 3.07 -15.30
CA ALA A 118 -10.68 3.05 -15.84
C ALA A 118 -11.03 4.41 -16.50
N PRO A 119 -12.08 4.49 -17.35
CA PRO A 119 -12.46 5.74 -18.02
C PRO A 119 -12.79 6.90 -17.08
N ASP A 120 -13.20 6.61 -15.84
CA ASP A 120 -13.46 7.59 -14.77
C ASP A 120 -12.20 8.11 -14.07
N GLY A 121 -11.01 7.66 -14.50
CA GLY A 121 -9.73 8.00 -13.89
C GLY A 121 -9.35 7.13 -12.68
N THR A 122 -10.22 6.22 -12.23
CA THR A 122 -9.90 5.32 -11.12
C THR A 122 -8.77 4.37 -11.51
N VAL A 123 -7.72 4.30 -10.68
CA VAL A 123 -6.65 3.29 -10.81
C VAL A 123 -7.04 2.00 -10.11
N TRP A 124 -6.87 0.88 -10.80
CA TRP A 124 -7.09 -0.48 -10.32
C TRP A 124 -5.80 -1.28 -10.42
N GLU A 125 -5.60 -2.18 -9.47
CA GLU A 125 -4.42 -3.02 -9.36
C GLU A 125 -4.79 -4.50 -9.21
N ARG A 126 -3.96 -5.39 -9.76
CA ARG A 126 -4.07 -6.84 -9.63
C ARG A 126 -2.69 -7.43 -9.39
N TYR A 127 -2.58 -8.38 -8.47
CA TYR A 127 -1.35 -9.13 -8.26
C TYR A 127 -1.18 -10.21 -9.33
N LEU A 128 0.02 -10.34 -9.90
CA LEU A 128 0.30 -11.28 -10.99
C LEU A 128 0.96 -12.60 -10.56
N GLY A 129 1.31 -12.76 -9.28
CA GLY A 129 1.92 -14.01 -8.81
C GLY A 129 0.93 -15.17 -8.60
N GLU A 130 -0.37 -14.88 -8.66
CA GLU A 130 -1.44 -15.87 -8.60
C GLU A 130 -2.68 -15.35 -9.35
N ASP A 131 -3.67 -16.21 -9.55
CA ASP A 131 -4.97 -15.79 -10.04
C ASP A 131 -5.70 -14.96 -8.99
N SER A 132 -5.58 -13.63 -9.13
CA SER A 132 -6.18 -12.65 -8.21
C SER A 132 -7.19 -11.73 -8.90
N ASN A 133 -8.10 -11.17 -8.11
CA ASN A 133 -9.08 -10.19 -8.58
C ASN A 133 -8.44 -8.82 -8.83
N TRP A 134 -9.18 -7.95 -9.50
CA TRP A 134 -8.87 -6.52 -9.57
C TRP A 134 -9.40 -5.81 -8.33
N TYR A 135 -8.58 -4.91 -7.80
CA TYR A 135 -8.90 -4.09 -6.65
C TYR A 135 -8.70 -2.61 -7.00
N ARG A 136 -9.55 -1.74 -6.48
CA ARG A 136 -9.29 -0.29 -6.53
C ARG A 136 -7.99 -0.01 -5.78
N HIS A 137 -7.07 0.73 -6.40
CA HIS A 137 -5.82 1.12 -5.76
C HIS A 137 -6.10 1.97 -4.52
N LYS A 138 -5.43 1.63 -3.42
CA LYS A 138 -5.60 2.28 -2.11
C LYS A 138 -4.39 3.16 -1.83
N ALA A 139 -4.49 4.43 -2.22
CA ALA A 139 -3.42 5.42 -2.04
C ALA A 139 -3.03 5.58 -0.55
N GLU A 140 -3.97 5.38 0.37
CA GLU A 140 -3.75 5.42 1.81
C GLU A 140 -2.76 4.35 2.32
N LYS A 141 -2.50 3.30 1.53
CA LYS A 141 -1.46 2.30 1.85
C LYS A 141 -0.05 2.76 1.51
N GLN A 142 0.10 3.89 0.82
CA GLN A 142 1.38 4.43 0.40
C GLN A 142 1.79 5.57 1.33
N VAL A 143 2.79 5.33 2.18
CA VAL A 143 3.29 6.30 3.15
C VAL A 143 4.55 6.95 2.59
N ASN A 144 4.64 8.28 2.63
CA ASN A 144 5.83 9.00 2.17
C ASN A 144 7.07 8.63 3.00
N GLY A 145 8.20 8.46 2.31
CA GLY A 145 9.48 8.08 2.91
C GLY A 145 9.59 6.59 3.22
N ASN A 146 10.72 6.20 3.82
CA ASN A 146 10.97 4.84 4.28
C ASN A 146 10.50 4.68 5.73
N SER A 147 9.19 4.56 5.93
CA SER A 147 8.61 4.40 7.28
C SER A 147 9.06 3.10 7.96
N GLY A 148 9.40 2.07 7.17
CA GLY A 148 9.88 0.77 7.62
C GLY A 148 11.38 0.71 7.99
N LYS A 149 12.14 1.79 7.78
CA LYS A 149 13.62 1.81 7.85
C LYS A 149 14.19 1.26 9.16
N ARG A 150 13.58 1.61 10.29
CA ARG A 150 14.05 1.17 11.62
C ARG A 150 13.88 -0.34 11.79
N GLN A 151 12.73 -0.88 11.40
CA GLN A 151 12.46 -2.31 11.50
C GLN A 151 13.35 -3.09 10.55
N PHE A 152 13.47 -2.65 9.30
CA PHE A 152 14.39 -3.24 8.32
C PHE A 152 15.81 -3.36 8.89
N ARG A 153 16.40 -2.24 9.36
CA ARG A 153 17.74 -2.23 9.97
C ARG A 153 17.88 -3.17 11.16
N LYS A 154 16.85 -3.22 12.03
CA LYS A 154 16.85 -4.11 13.19
C LYS A 154 16.90 -5.58 12.77
N VAL A 155 16.11 -5.96 11.77
CA VAL A 155 16.05 -7.34 11.27
C VAL A 155 17.32 -7.69 10.50
N SER A 156 17.79 -6.81 9.61
CA SER A 156 19.08 -6.96 8.92
C SER A 156 20.23 -7.22 9.90
N LYS A 157 20.36 -6.39 10.94
CA LYS A 157 21.38 -6.59 11.98
C LYS A 157 21.29 -7.95 12.67
N ARG A 158 20.07 -8.42 12.98
CA ARG A 158 19.87 -9.75 13.60
C ARG A 158 20.26 -10.89 12.66
N LEU A 159 20.13 -10.67 11.35
CA LEU A 159 20.50 -11.64 10.30
C LEU A 159 21.98 -11.53 9.88
N GLY A 160 22.74 -10.57 10.43
CA GLY A 160 24.14 -10.34 10.06
C GLY A 160 24.34 -9.62 8.73
N LEU A 161 23.36 -8.82 8.29
CA LEU A 161 23.38 -8.02 7.06
C LEU A 161 23.66 -6.53 7.34
#